data_AF-A0A347UDF2-F1
#
_entry.id   AF-A0A347UDF2-F1
#
_cell.length_a   1.000
_cell.length_b   1.000
_cell.length_c   1.000
_cell.angle_alpha   90.00
_cell.angle_beta   90.00
_cell.angle_gamma   90.00
#
_symmetry.space_group_name_H-M   'P 1'
#
loop_
_entity.id
_entity.type
_entity.pdbx_description
1 polymer ?
#
loop_
_entity_poly.entity_id
_entity_poly.type
_entity_poly.pdbx_seq_one_letter_code
_entity_poly.pdbx_strand_id
1 'polypeptide(L)'
;MARIYPVTCKPIENRIHMMPDNNLVKQINDAIGAHGSWKIKLRTAINKGQSTQSVEDVRCDDKCAFGKWLHGSEIDPQTRNGVPYSVIKRLHAEFHICAADVLKRATSGDTSGAVELLEGDFSAKSEKLVRGLRKWKNESAVV
;
A
#
# COMPACT_ATOMS: atom_id res chain seq x y z
N MET A 1 -25.29 -28.93 -55.82
CA MET A 1 -25.30 -28.91 -54.35
C MET A 1 -23.88 -29.05 -53.83
N ALA A 2 -23.25 -27.93 -53.45
CA ALA A 2 -22.05 -27.88 -52.62
C ALA A 2 -21.97 -26.44 -52.09
N ARG A 3 -22.26 -26.22 -50.81
CA ARG A 3 -22.16 -24.90 -50.16
C ARG A 3 -20.67 -24.61 -49.91
N ILE A 4 -20.13 -23.65 -50.64
CA ILE A 4 -18.83 -23.04 -50.34
C ILE A 4 -19.08 -22.02 -49.23
N TYR A 5 -18.62 -22.30 -48.01
CA TYR A 5 -18.58 -21.31 -46.94
C TYR A 5 -17.26 -20.52 -47.05
N PRO A 6 -17.28 -19.17 -47.09
CA PRO A 6 -16.06 -18.39 -47.09
C PRO A 6 -15.43 -18.42 -45.68
N VAL A 7 -14.17 -18.87 -45.62
CA VAL A 7 -13.30 -18.69 -44.46
C VAL A 7 -12.93 -17.21 -44.39
N THR A 8 -13.70 -16.43 -43.66
CA THR A 8 -13.31 -15.07 -43.30
C THR A 8 -12.30 -15.16 -42.16
N CYS A 9 -11.01 -14.90 -42.44
CA CYS A 9 -10.05 -14.54 -41.39
C CYS A 9 -10.55 -13.27 -40.71
N LYS A 10 -11.16 -13.41 -39.52
CA LYS A 10 -11.37 -12.26 -38.64
C LYS A 10 -10.01 -11.76 -38.17
N PRO A 11 -9.79 -10.44 -38.12
CA PRO A 11 -8.54 -9.89 -37.60
C PRO A 11 -8.38 -10.34 -36.15
N ILE A 12 -7.13 -10.64 -35.79
CA ILE A 12 -6.73 -11.06 -34.45
C ILE A 12 -7.06 -9.90 -33.52
N GLU A 13 -8.22 -9.96 -32.88
CA GLU A 13 -8.59 -9.01 -31.85
C GLU A 13 -7.49 -9.03 -30.80
N ASN A 14 -6.98 -7.83 -30.53
CA ASN A 14 -5.89 -7.51 -29.64
C ASN A 14 -6.05 -8.30 -28.33
N ARG A 15 -5.41 -9.46 -28.24
CA ARG A 15 -5.28 -10.19 -26.99
C ARG A 15 -4.29 -9.39 -26.18
N ILE A 16 -4.79 -8.40 -25.45
CA ILE A 16 -4.08 -7.82 -24.32
C ILE A 16 -3.84 -9.00 -23.39
N HIS A 17 -2.65 -9.54 -23.50
CA HIS A 17 -2.11 -10.55 -22.61
C HIS A 17 -2.17 -9.93 -21.21
N MET A 18 -3.06 -10.45 -20.37
CA MET A 18 -3.13 -10.15 -18.95
C MET A 18 -1.86 -10.71 -18.32
N MET A 19 -0.79 -9.92 -18.37
CA MET A 19 0.27 -10.01 -17.38
C MET A 19 -0.24 -9.25 -16.14
N PRO A 20 0.07 -9.70 -14.92
CA PRO A 20 -0.09 -8.85 -13.75
C PRO A 20 0.56 -7.50 -14.06
N ASP A 21 -0.12 -6.40 -13.76
CA ASP A 21 0.42 -5.08 -13.99
C ASP A 21 1.75 -4.98 -13.22
N ASN A 22 2.88 -5.08 -13.95
CA ASN A 22 4.21 -5.22 -13.37
C ASN A 22 4.52 -4.05 -12.43
N ASN A 23 3.85 -2.91 -12.64
CA ASN A 23 3.90 -1.76 -11.75
C ASN A 23 3.21 -2.04 -10.41
N LEU A 24 2.00 -2.60 -10.38
CA LEU A 24 1.27 -2.91 -9.15
C LEU A 24 2.05 -3.84 -8.23
N VAL A 25 2.57 -4.95 -8.78
CA VAL A 25 3.35 -5.93 -8.00
C VAL A 25 4.62 -5.28 -7.43
N LYS A 26 5.28 -4.44 -8.23
CA LYS A 26 6.46 -3.67 -7.78
C LYS A 26 6.11 -2.72 -6.63
N GLN A 27 5.07 -1.90 -6.78
CA GLN A 27 4.64 -0.91 -5.78
C GLN A 27 4.26 -1.58 -4.45
N ILE A 28 3.60 -2.75 -4.51
CA ILE A 28 3.29 -3.55 -3.33
C ILE A 28 4.57 -4.06 -2.65
N ASN A 29 5.53 -4.61 -3.40
CA ASN A 29 6.78 -5.09 -2.81
C ASN A 29 7.58 -3.95 -2.18
N ASP A 30 7.65 -2.79 -2.83
CA ASP A 30 8.32 -1.60 -2.31
C ASP A 30 7.65 -1.12 -1.00
N ALA A 31 6.32 -1.13 -0.92
CA ALA A 31 5.58 -0.78 0.29
C ALA A 31 5.82 -1.77 1.44
N ILE A 32 5.87 -3.08 1.16
CA ILE A 32 6.22 -4.11 2.16
C ILE A 32 7.66 -3.90 2.67
N GLY A 33 8.59 -3.54 1.79
CA GLY A 33 9.98 -3.23 2.17
C GLY A 33 10.09 -2.00 3.07
N ALA A 34 9.34 -0.94 2.76
CA ALA A 34 9.36 0.32 3.51
C ALA A 34 8.75 0.22 4.92
N HIS A 35 7.90 -0.77 5.16
CA HIS A 35 7.24 -0.98 6.46
C HIS A 35 8.24 -1.17 7.61
N GLY A 36 9.26 -2.02 7.44
CA GLY A 36 10.26 -2.26 8.48
C GLY A 36 11.04 -0.98 8.83
N SER A 37 11.32 -0.16 7.81
CA SER A 37 11.96 1.14 7.99
C SER A 37 11.12 2.10 8.83
N TRP A 38 9.79 2.05 8.77
CA TRP A 38 8.93 2.89 9.60
C TRP A 38 9.03 2.56 11.08
N LYS A 39 9.06 1.27 11.46
CA LYS A 39 9.26 0.89 12.88
C LYS A 39 10.59 1.41 13.41
N ILE A 40 11.66 1.32 12.62
CA ILE A 40 12.98 1.85 12.98
C ILE A 40 12.97 3.39 13.12
N LYS A 41 12.32 4.10 12.18
CA LYS A 41 12.18 5.57 12.21
C LYS A 41 11.45 6.02 13.46
N LEU A 42 10.30 5.42 13.78
CA LEU A 42 9.53 5.77 14.97
C LEU A 42 10.30 5.45 16.26
N ARG A 43 10.97 4.29 16.34
CA ARG A 43 11.83 3.97 17.49
C ARG A 43 12.97 4.98 17.66
N THR A 44 13.56 5.42 16.56
CA THR A 44 14.60 6.46 16.58
C THR A 44 14.04 7.79 17.08
N ALA A 45 12.85 8.18 16.64
CA ALA A 45 12.19 9.40 17.10
C ALA A 45 11.86 9.35 18.60
N ILE A 46 11.40 8.19 19.09
CA ILE A 46 11.18 7.95 20.52
C ILE A 46 12.48 8.13 21.30
N ASN A 47 13.57 7.51 20.86
CA ASN A 47 14.85 7.56 21.57
C ASN A 47 15.48 8.97 21.57
N LYS A 48 15.27 9.75 20.50
CA LYS A 48 15.82 11.10 20.35
C LYS A 48 14.90 12.21 20.87
N GLY A 49 13.61 11.92 21.07
CA GLY A 49 12.58 12.93 21.33
C GLY A 49 12.35 13.90 20.16
N GLN A 50 12.85 13.60 18.96
CA GLN A 50 12.84 14.48 17.80
C GLN A 50 12.77 13.67 16.50
N SER A 51 12.26 14.30 15.43
CA SER A 51 12.16 13.69 14.10
C SER A 51 12.33 14.74 13.02
N THR A 52 12.86 14.32 11.87
CA THR A 52 12.89 15.16 10.65
C THR A 52 11.56 15.14 9.90
N GLN A 53 10.66 14.23 10.25
CA GLN A 53 9.30 14.18 9.69
C GLN A 53 8.34 14.95 10.60
N SER A 54 7.41 15.70 10.01
CA SER A 54 6.33 16.35 10.74
C SER A 54 5.21 15.35 11.05
N VAL A 55 4.49 15.56 12.16
CA VAL A 55 3.34 14.71 12.53
C VAL A 55 2.25 14.80 11.46
N GLU A 56 2.05 15.99 10.90
CA GLU A 56 1.06 16.31 9.89
C GLU A 56 1.36 15.56 8.58
N ASP A 57 2.62 15.52 8.16
CA ASP A 57 3.02 14.80 6.95
C ASP A 57 2.91 13.28 7.13
N VAL A 58 3.29 12.76 8.30
CA VAL A 58 3.17 11.33 8.59
C VAL A 58 1.71 10.89 8.67
N ARG A 59 0.80 11.76 9.10
CA ARG A 59 -0.64 11.45 9.19
C ARG A 59 -1.31 11.34 7.82
N CYS A 60 -0.80 12.05 6.82
CA CYS A 60 -1.32 12.00 5.45
C CYS A 60 -0.90 10.70 4.74
N ASP A 61 -1.89 9.91 4.31
CA ASP A 61 -1.66 8.64 3.65
C ASP A 61 -1.36 8.78 2.14
N ASP A 62 -1.27 10.00 1.62
CA ASP A 62 -1.00 10.34 0.23
C ASP A 62 0.37 11.01 0.00
N LYS A 63 1.12 11.32 1.06
CA LYS A 63 2.51 11.88 0.97
C LYS A 63 3.58 10.80 0.86
N CYS A 64 3.22 9.61 1.33
CA CYS A 64 3.72 8.28 0.97
C CYS A 64 4.30 8.13 -0.45
N ALA A 65 5.43 7.45 -0.70
CA ALA A 65 5.73 6.99 -2.07
C ALA A 65 4.63 6.03 -2.57
N PHE A 66 4.26 5.06 -1.71
CA PHE A 66 3.14 4.17 -1.96
C PHE A 66 1.79 4.92 -1.97
N GLY A 67 1.60 5.86 -1.04
CA GLY A 67 0.41 6.72 -1.00
C GLY A 67 0.18 7.52 -2.29
N LYS A 68 1.22 8.17 -2.82
CA LYS A 68 1.17 8.92 -4.07
C LYS A 68 0.72 8.03 -5.23
N TRP A 69 1.28 6.84 -5.34
CA TRP A 69 0.86 5.85 -6.33
C TRP A 69 -0.60 5.39 -6.11
N LEU A 70 -0.96 5.06 -4.86
CA LEU A 70 -2.28 4.54 -4.50
C LEU A 70 -3.42 5.52 -4.78
N HIS A 71 -3.17 6.82 -4.58
CA HIS A 71 -4.13 7.90 -4.86
C HIS A 71 -3.99 8.46 -6.29
N GLY A 72 -2.88 8.19 -6.98
CA GLY A 72 -2.58 8.67 -8.31
C GLY A 72 -3.46 8.09 -9.43
N SER A 73 -3.14 8.44 -10.67
CA SER A 73 -3.87 7.99 -11.88
C SER A 73 -3.32 6.69 -12.47
N GLU A 74 -2.24 6.14 -11.93
CA GLU A 74 -1.56 4.97 -12.48
C GLU A 74 -2.34 3.65 -12.31
N ILE A 75 -3.27 3.58 -11.36
CA ILE A 75 -4.11 2.41 -11.13
C ILE A 75 -5.36 2.51 -12.00
N ASP A 76 -5.59 1.48 -12.82
CA ASP A 76 -6.73 1.43 -13.73
C ASP A 76 -8.10 1.38 -13.00
N PRO A 77 -9.20 1.79 -13.66
CA PRO A 77 -10.51 1.83 -13.02
C PRO A 77 -11.03 0.48 -12.50
N GLN A 78 -10.71 -0.63 -13.18
CA GLN A 78 -11.16 -1.96 -12.75
C GLN A 78 -10.49 -2.34 -11.43
N THR A 79 -9.19 -2.13 -11.32
CA THR A 79 -8.44 -2.37 -10.07
C THR A 79 -8.93 -1.46 -8.95
N ARG A 80 -9.19 -0.17 -9.21
CA ARG A 80 -9.71 0.78 -8.19
C ARG A 80 -11.08 0.41 -7.66
N ASN A 81 -11.94 -0.17 -8.50
CA ASN A 81 -13.27 -0.64 -8.10
C ASN A 81 -13.23 -1.98 -7.35
N GLY A 82 -12.06 -2.63 -7.29
CA GLY A 82 -11.87 -3.89 -6.58
C GLY A 82 -11.90 -3.72 -5.05
N VAL A 83 -12.43 -4.74 -4.37
CA VAL A 83 -12.37 -4.86 -2.90
C VAL A 83 -10.93 -4.78 -2.36
N PRO A 84 -9.90 -5.38 -3.00
CA PRO A 84 -8.53 -5.27 -2.51
C PRO A 84 -8.04 -3.82 -2.42
N TYR A 85 -8.30 -2.99 -3.44
CA TYR A 85 -7.89 -1.59 -3.44
C TYR A 85 -8.50 -0.80 -2.27
N SER A 86 -9.82 -0.91 -2.08
CA SER A 86 -10.52 -0.18 -1.01
C SER A 86 -10.05 -0.61 0.39
N VAL A 87 -9.81 -1.92 0.59
CA VAL A 87 -9.25 -2.45 1.84
C VAL A 87 -7.85 -1.91 2.10
N ILE A 88 -6.97 -1.93 1.10
CA ILE A 88 -5.58 -1.47 1.24
C ILE A 88 -5.52 0.03 1.49
N LYS A 89 -6.32 0.81 0.77
CA LYS A 89 -6.43 2.26 1.00
C LYS A 89 -6.83 2.58 2.44
N ARG A 90 -7.83 1.89 2.99
CA ARG A 90 -8.23 2.06 4.39
C ARG A 90 -7.13 1.66 5.37
N LEU A 91 -6.52 0.47 5.19
CA LEU A 91 -5.46 -0.01 6.07
C LEU A 91 -4.22 0.88 6.04
N HIS A 92 -3.91 1.47 4.88
CA HIS A 92 -2.81 2.41 4.72
C HIS A 92 -3.06 3.71 5.50
N ALA A 93 -4.27 4.26 5.43
CA ALA A 93 -4.66 5.41 6.22
C ALA A 93 -4.60 5.13 7.74
N GLU A 94 -5.13 3.98 8.19
CA GLU A 94 -5.07 3.56 9.59
C GLU A 94 -3.62 3.43 10.10
N PHE A 95 -2.72 2.91 9.26
CA PHE A 95 -1.29 2.83 9.55
C PHE A 95 -0.67 4.23 9.73
N HIS A 96 -0.92 5.15 8.81
CA HIS A 96 -0.36 6.50 8.83
C HIS A 96 -0.87 7.34 10.01
N ILE A 97 -2.16 7.23 10.34
CA ILE A 97 -2.75 7.85 11.54
C ILE A 97 -2.02 7.37 12.80
N CYS A 98 -1.86 6.06 12.95
CA CYS A 98 -1.21 5.48 14.12
C CYS A 98 0.29 5.82 14.18
N ALA A 99 0.99 5.82 13.04
CA ALA A 99 2.38 6.25 12.95
C ALA A 99 2.55 7.71 13.41
N ALA A 100 1.64 8.59 13.00
CA ALA A 100 1.62 9.99 13.41
C ALA A 100 1.35 10.16 14.91
N ASP A 101 0.47 9.32 15.49
CA ASP A 101 0.20 9.34 16.94
C ASP A 101 1.43 8.88 17.75
N VAL A 102 2.15 7.85 17.29
CA VAL A 102 3.42 7.43 17.91
C VAL A 102 4.43 8.57 17.82
N LEU A 103 4.57 9.17 16.65
CA LEU A 103 5.52 10.26 16.42
C LEU A 103 5.19 11.48 17.28
N LYS A 104 3.92 11.86 17.40
CA LYS A 104 3.45 12.96 18.24
C LYS A 104 3.89 12.77 19.70
N ARG A 105 3.61 11.59 20.27
CA ARG A 105 4.01 11.23 21.64
C ARG A 105 5.53 11.25 21.82
N ALA A 106 6.26 10.69 20.85
CA ALA A 106 7.72 10.70 20.84
C ALA A 106 8.28 12.13 20.91
N THR A 107 7.77 13.04 20.08
CA THR A 107 8.25 14.43 20.02
C THR A 107 7.74 15.32 21.15
N SER A 108 6.73 14.89 21.90
CA SER A 108 6.24 15.60 23.09
C SER A 108 6.88 15.12 24.40
N GLY A 109 7.82 14.16 24.34
CA GLY A 109 8.47 13.58 25.51
C GLY A 109 7.69 12.47 26.23
N ASP A 110 6.54 12.04 25.69
CA ASP A 110 5.79 10.87 26.20
C ASP A 110 6.41 9.57 25.65
N THR A 111 7.62 9.26 26.11
CA THR A 111 8.38 8.09 25.67
C THR A 111 7.65 6.79 25.98
N SER A 112 7.08 6.65 27.18
CA SER A 112 6.36 5.45 27.60
C SER A 112 5.13 5.18 26.73
N GLY A 113 4.28 6.19 26.51
CA GLY A 113 3.09 6.05 25.69
C GLY A 113 3.42 5.86 24.22
N ALA A 114 4.51 6.45 23.73
CA ALA A 114 4.98 6.20 22.36
C ALA A 114 5.46 4.75 22.17
N VAL A 115 6.17 4.17 23.15
CA VAL A 115 6.63 2.77 23.11
C VAL A 115 5.45 1.81 23.19
N GLU A 116 4.50 2.04 24.09
CA GLU A 116 3.28 1.23 24.21
C GLU A 116 2.50 1.22 22.90
N LEU A 117 2.27 2.40 22.31
CA LEU A 117 1.56 2.52 21.05
C LEU A 117 2.33 1.88 19.87
N LEU A 118 3.66 1.97 19.87
CA LEU A 118 4.53 1.39 18.84
C LEU A 118 4.49 -0.15 18.85
N GLU A 119 4.57 -0.76 20.04
CA GLU A 119 4.61 -2.22 20.18
C GLU A 119 3.22 -2.87 20.21
N GLY A 120 2.18 -2.12 20.55
CA GLY A 120 0.79 -2.57 20.43
C GLY A 120 0.17 -2.20 19.09
N ASP A 121 -0.58 -1.11 19.10
CA ASP A 121 -1.49 -0.70 18.04
C ASP A 121 -0.81 -0.48 16.68
N PHE A 122 0.37 0.13 16.66
CA PHE A 122 1.14 0.32 15.43
C PHE A 122 1.58 -1.03 14.86
N SER A 123 2.14 -1.92 15.69
CA SER A 123 2.58 -3.23 15.24
C SER A 123 1.39 -4.03 14.66
N ALA A 124 0.26 -4.07 15.36
CA ALA A 124 -0.95 -4.76 14.87
C ALA A 124 -1.51 -4.19 13.56
N LYS A 125 -1.64 -2.86 13.43
CA LYS A 125 -2.13 -2.22 12.20
C LYS A 125 -1.16 -2.40 11.04
N SER A 126 0.13 -2.28 11.32
CA SER A 126 1.15 -2.40 10.29
C SER A 126 1.24 -3.84 9.76
N GLU A 127 1.17 -4.86 10.61
CA GLU A 127 1.09 -6.25 10.18
C GLU A 127 -0.16 -6.54 9.35
N LYS A 128 -1.31 -5.98 9.77
CA LYS A 128 -2.58 -6.12 9.04
C LYS A 128 -2.45 -5.54 7.63
N LEU A 129 -1.80 -4.39 7.48
CA LEU A 129 -1.49 -3.79 6.18
C LEU A 129 -0.58 -4.71 5.35
N VAL A 130 0.53 -5.22 5.91
CA VAL A 130 1.45 -6.12 5.20
C VAL A 130 0.75 -7.40 4.74
N ARG A 131 -0.09 -8.01 5.59
CA ARG A 131 -0.89 -9.18 5.22
C ARG A 131 -1.86 -8.86 4.08
N GLY A 132 -2.54 -7.71 4.15
CA GLY A 132 -3.41 -7.23 3.08
C GLY A 132 -2.65 -7.07 1.77
N LEU A 133 -1.50 -6.39 1.79
CA LEU A 133 -0.65 -6.16 0.62
C LEU A 133 -0.21 -7.47 -0.03
N ARG A 134 0.25 -8.44 0.77
CA ARG A 134 0.63 -9.77 0.27
C ARG A 134 -0.56 -10.50 -0.37
N LYS A 135 -1.74 -10.41 0.23
CA LYS A 135 -2.96 -11.00 -0.32
C LYS A 135 -3.32 -10.36 -1.67
N TRP A 136 -3.35 -9.02 -1.74
CA TRP A 136 -3.63 -8.31 -2.98
C TRP A 136 -2.62 -8.65 -4.08
N LYS A 137 -1.32 -8.75 -3.74
CA LYS A 137 -0.28 -9.19 -4.67
C LYS A 137 -0.57 -10.58 -5.24
N ASN A 138 -0.91 -11.53 -4.38
CA ASN A 138 -1.17 -12.91 -4.79
C ASN A 138 -2.42 -12.98 -5.70
N GLU A 139 -3.49 -12.26 -5.36
CA GLU A 139 -4.69 -12.20 -6.21
C GLU A 139 -4.41 -11.55 -7.56
N SER A 140 -3.50 -10.57 -7.60
CA SER A 140 -3.12 -9.88 -8.85
C SER A 140 -2.17 -10.70 -9.71
N ALA A 141 -1.42 -11.65 -9.13
CA ALA A 141 -0.44 -12.49 -9.83
C ALA A 141 -1.03 -13.81 -10.38
N VAL A 142 -2.28 -14.12 -10.05
CA VAL A 142 -2.96 -15.39 -10.39
C VAL A 142 -3.98 -15.22 -11.54
N VAL A 143 -4.05 -14.02 -12.12
CA VAL A 143 -4.92 -13.70 -13.27
C VAL A 143 -4.11 -13.67 -14.56
#